data_AF-A0A967AQG0-F1
#
_entry.id   AF-A0A967AQG0-F1
#
_cell.length_a   1.000
_cell.length_b   1.000
_cell.length_c   1.000
_cell.angle_alpha   90.00
_cell.angle_beta   90.00
_cell.angle_gamma   90.00
#
_symmetry.space_group_name_H-M   'P 1'
#
loop_
_entity.id
_entity.type
_entity.pdbx_description
1 polymer ?
#
loop_
_entity_poly.entity_id
_entity_poly.type
_entity_poly.pdbx_seq_one_letter_code
_entity_poly.pdbx_strand_id
1 'polypeptide(L)'
;MSRNQFVDSRPVNSSCLECHVTFAKSTALYGIGNTFRKKEILYGIDCERCHGPSEAHVKFHRKRPGMTTAHAMIAYDTLTRQQRLDACALCHSGVRTPLRPAFLFLTGDRLSDFSTVDEAVLNDPASLDVHGNQYGVLTASKCFQGSETMDCNSCHSPHENQRGDLPTFNQKCVQCHQGTGPRAHCSAEERLVLRKGNNCIGCHMPLLDSKDADCVRRR
;
A
#
# COMPACT_ATOMS: atom_id res chain seq x y z
N MET A 1 -17.04 32.63 -5.69
CA MET A 1 -16.28 32.27 -4.47
C MET A 1 -15.13 31.35 -4.87
N SER A 2 -13.90 31.78 -4.64
CA SER A 2 -12.66 31.05 -4.98
C SER A 2 -12.64 29.69 -4.27
N ARG A 3 -12.43 28.60 -5.04
CA ARG A 3 -12.43 27.20 -4.58
C ARG A 3 -11.09 26.72 -4.01
N ASN A 4 -10.14 27.62 -3.73
CA ASN A 4 -8.88 27.27 -3.07
C ASN A 4 -8.86 27.84 -1.65
N GLN A 5 -9.48 27.12 -0.72
CA GLN A 5 -9.21 27.29 0.70
C GLN A 5 -8.24 26.17 1.11
N PHE A 6 -6.95 26.48 1.18
CA PHE A 6 -6.03 25.68 1.97
C PHE A 6 -6.48 25.79 3.43
N VAL A 7 -6.68 24.66 4.10
CA VAL A 7 -7.02 24.64 5.53
C VAL A 7 -5.74 24.90 6.31
N ASP A 8 -5.48 26.17 6.68
CA ASP A 8 -4.28 26.60 7.42
C ASP A 8 -4.10 25.86 8.76
N SER A 9 -5.13 25.20 9.28
CA SER A 9 -5.15 24.52 10.58
C SER A 9 -4.81 23.02 10.54
N ARG A 10 -4.45 22.43 9.39
CA ARG A 10 -4.06 21.01 9.33
C ARG A 10 -2.56 20.85 9.00
N PRO A 11 -1.69 20.75 10.01
CA PRO A 11 -0.26 20.58 9.77
C PRO A 11 0.02 19.24 9.08
N VAL A 12 0.85 19.27 8.02
CA VAL A 12 1.39 18.07 7.39
C VAL A 12 2.70 17.72 8.10
N ASN A 13 2.65 16.70 8.96
CA ASN A 13 3.81 16.23 9.71
C ASN A 13 4.56 15.11 8.96
N SER A 14 5.68 14.66 9.54
CA SER A 14 6.52 13.62 8.94
C SER A 14 5.77 12.30 8.71
N SER A 15 4.81 11.94 9.56
CA SER A 15 3.98 10.73 9.40
C SER A 15 3.05 10.81 8.20
N CYS A 16 2.49 11.99 7.90
CA CYS A 16 1.75 12.19 6.66
C CYS A 16 2.66 12.05 5.44
N LEU A 17 3.84 12.68 5.49
CA LEU A 17 4.77 12.63 4.36
C LEU A 17 5.33 11.23 4.13
N GLU A 18 5.49 10.42 5.17
CA GLU A 18 5.99 9.04 5.06
C GLU A 18 5.21 8.19 4.04
N CYS A 19 3.91 8.44 3.88
CA CYS A 19 3.09 7.71 2.91
C CYS A 19 2.89 8.44 1.58
N HIS A 20 3.29 9.71 1.48
CA HIS A 20 2.99 10.59 0.34
C HIS A 20 4.22 11.11 -0.41
N VAL A 21 5.42 10.90 0.14
CA VAL A 21 6.69 11.23 -0.49
C VAL A 21 7.69 10.10 -0.24
N THR A 22 8.77 10.06 -1.02
CA THR A 22 9.84 9.06 -0.87
C THR A 22 10.72 9.43 0.31
N PHE A 23 11.02 10.72 0.47
CA PHE A 23 11.78 11.24 1.59
C PHE A 23 11.53 12.73 1.81
N ALA A 24 11.54 13.19 3.06
CA ALA A 24 11.58 14.61 3.38
C ALA A 24 12.46 14.87 4.61
N LYS A 25 13.53 15.64 4.46
CA LYS A 25 14.39 16.00 5.59
C LYS A 25 13.70 17.02 6.50
N SER A 26 13.29 16.57 7.69
CA SER A 26 12.76 17.47 8.72
C SER A 26 13.82 18.45 9.22
N THR A 27 13.41 19.69 9.50
CA THR A 27 14.23 20.70 10.20
C THR A 27 14.02 20.68 11.71
N ALA A 28 13.02 19.94 12.20
CA ALA A 28 12.73 19.84 13.62
C ALA A 28 13.64 18.83 14.33
N LEU A 29 13.92 19.07 15.62
CA LEU A 29 14.67 18.13 16.45
C LEU A 29 13.90 16.79 16.53
N TYR A 30 14.62 15.67 16.35
CA TYR A 30 14.04 14.32 16.29
C TYR A 30 12.97 14.08 15.22
N GLY A 31 12.80 14.99 14.24
CA GLY A 31 11.80 14.86 13.18
C GLY A 31 10.35 15.14 13.63
N ILE A 32 10.17 15.66 14.85
CA ILE A 32 8.86 15.96 15.44
C ILE A 32 8.49 17.41 15.06
N GLY A 33 7.71 17.55 14.00
CA GLY A 33 7.25 18.85 13.51
C GLY A 33 6.67 18.76 12.09
N ASN A 34 6.40 19.93 11.51
CA ASN A 34 5.83 20.11 10.18
C ASN A 34 6.70 21.01 9.28
N THR A 35 8.00 21.08 9.58
CA THR A 35 8.96 21.91 8.84
C THR A 35 10.02 21.02 8.18
N PHE A 36 10.27 21.26 6.90
CA PHE A 36 11.11 20.43 6.05
C PHE A 36 12.01 21.27 5.17
N ARG A 37 13.19 20.74 4.84
CA ARG A 37 14.12 21.37 3.90
C ARG A 37 13.62 21.17 2.49
N LYS A 38 13.07 22.23 1.88
CA LYS A 38 12.43 22.19 0.55
C LYS A 38 13.27 21.53 -0.55
N LYS A 39 14.60 21.70 -0.52
CA LYS A 39 15.53 21.13 -1.52
C LYS A 39 15.86 19.65 -1.29
N GLU A 40 15.41 19.06 -0.18
CA GLU A 40 15.66 17.69 0.25
C GLU A 40 14.34 16.92 0.41
N ILE A 41 13.34 17.28 -0.40
CA ILE A 41 12.08 16.55 -0.53
C ILE A 41 12.11 15.79 -1.85
N LEU A 42 11.94 14.47 -1.77
CA LEU A 42 11.77 13.58 -2.91
C LEU A 42 10.27 13.27 -3.05
N TYR A 43 9.60 13.99 -3.93
CA TYR A 43 8.14 13.92 -4.10
C TYR A 43 7.66 12.59 -4.68
N GLY A 44 6.43 12.22 -4.34
CA GLY A 44 5.81 10.98 -4.82
C GLY A 44 6.42 9.73 -4.20
N ILE A 45 5.87 8.57 -4.56
CA ILE A 45 6.43 7.27 -4.20
C ILE A 45 7.27 6.78 -5.38
N ASP A 46 8.59 6.88 -5.23
CA ASP A 46 9.59 6.59 -6.25
C ASP A 46 10.38 5.30 -5.90
N CYS A 47 11.30 4.89 -6.77
CA CYS A 47 12.08 3.65 -6.71
C CYS A 47 12.63 3.36 -5.31
N GLU A 48 13.19 4.37 -4.65
CA GLU A 48 13.86 4.20 -3.35
C GLU A 48 12.91 3.83 -2.22
N ARG A 49 11.60 4.07 -2.38
CA ARG A 49 10.62 3.70 -1.35
C ARG A 49 10.51 2.19 -1.18
N CYS A 50 10.57 1.47 -2.30
CA CYS A 50 10.46 0.00 -2.32
C CYS A 50 11.83 -0.68 -2.46
N HIS A 51 12.80 -0.04 -3.10
CA HIS A 51 14.12 -0.64 -3.37
C HIS A 51 15.25 -0.09 -2.49
N GLY A 52 14.94 0.84 -1.58
CA GLY A 52 15.90 1.47 -0.67
C GLY A 52 16.76 2.55 -1.33
N PRO A 53 17.65 3.20 -0.56
CA PRO A 53 18.49 4.28 -1.05
C PRO A 53 19.37 3.86 -2.23
N SER A 54 19.31 4.60 -3.34
CA SER A 54 19.92 4.19 -4.61
C SER A 54 21.32 4.74 -4.87
N GLU A 55 21.92 5.48 -3.92
CA GLU A 55 23.22 6.13 -4.13
C GLU A 55 24.32 5.12 -4.51
N ALA A 56 24.36 3.98 -3.83
CA ALA A 56 25.32 2.91 -4.11
C ALA A 56 25.10 2.29 -5.51
N HIS A 57 23.84 2.10 -5.90
CA HIS A 57 23.45 1.65 -7.24
C HIS A 57 23.94 2.62 -8.32
N VAL A 58 23.64 3.91 -8.18
CA VAL A 58 24.04 4.94 -9.14
C VAL A 58 25.56 5.03 -9.26
N LYS A 59 26.29 5.04 -8.12
CA LYS A 59 27.76 5.05 -8.11
C LYS A 59 28.33 3.82 -8.81
N PHE A 60 27.71 2.65 -8.65
CA PHE A 60 28.15 1.40 -9.27
C PHE A 60 28.02 1.44 -10.80
N HIS A 61 26.85 1.82 -11.33
CA HIS A 61 26.59 1.82 -12.77
C HIS A 61 27.28 2.97 -13.51
N ARG A 62 27.47 4.14 -12.88
CA ARG A 62 28.29 5.23 -13.47
C ARG A 62 29.73 4.82 -13.73
N LYS A 63 30.29 3.94 -12.90
CA LYS A 63 31.64 3.38 -13.10
C LYS A 63 31.67 2.21 -14.10
N ARG A 64 30.51 1.65 -14.47
CA ARG A 64 30.35 0.45 -15.30
C ARG A 64 29.18 0.60 -16.26
N PRO A 65 29.26 1.51 -17.25
CA PRO A 65 28.13 1.86 -18.11
C PRO A 65 27.61 0.70 -18.99
N GLY A 66 28.43 -0.33 -19.24
CA GLY A 66 28.02 -1.52 -19.99
C GLY A 66 27.32 -2.60 -19.14
N MET A 67 27.21 -2.42 -17.82
CA MET A 67 26.59 -3.41 -16.94
C MET A 67 25.08 -3.17 -16.83
N THR A 68 24.29 -4.16 -17.24
CA THR A 68 22.82 -4.09 -17.28
C THR A 68 22.14 -4.72 -16.07
N THR A 69 22.80 -5.64 -15.37
CA THR A 69 22.27 -6.26 -14.15
C THR A 69 22.26 -5.26 -13.00
N ALA A 70 21.11 -5.08 -12.36
CA ALA A 70 20.96 -4.20 -11.21
C ALA A 70 21.87 -4.64 -10.04
N HIS A 71 22.51 -3.66 -9.40
CA HIS A 71 23.38 -3.88 -8.23
C HIS A 71 23.08 -2.87 -7.13
N ALA A 72 23.27 -3.25 -5.86
CA ALA A 72 23.12 -2.40 -4.68
C ALA A 72 21.73 -1.74 -4.55
N MET A 73 20.69 -2.51 -4.91
CA MET A 73 19.28 -2.20 -4.66
C MET A 73 18.65 -3.42 -3.98
N ILE A 74 17.60 -3.21 -3.20
CA ILE A 74 16.84 -4.31 -2.61
C ILE A 74 16.10 -5.05 -3.73
N ALA A 75 16.32 -6.36 -3.82
CA ALA A 75 15.61 -7.24 -4.73
C ALA A 75 14.34 -7.77 -4.03
N TYR A 76 13.17 -7.30 -4.45
CA TYR A 76 11.90 -7.54 -3.74
C TYR A 76 11.52 -9.03 -3.66
N ASP A 77 11.91 -9.82 -4.65
CA ASP A 77 11.71 -11.27 -4.71
C ASP A 77 12.55 -12.06 -3.68
N THR A 78 13.64 -11.47 -3.18
CA THR A 78 14.47 -12.06 -2.11
C THR A 78 13.91 -11.86 -0.71
N LEU A 79 12.92 -10.97 -0.56
CA LEU A 79 12.30 -10.67 0.72
C LEU A 79 11.36 -11.78 1.17
N THR A 80 11.23 -11.99 2.48
CA THR A 80 10.20 -12.85 3.05
C THR A 80 8.80 -12.29 2.74
N ARG A 81 7.78 -13.16 2.76
CA ARG A 81 6.38 -12.74 2.57
C ARG A 81 5.99 -11.58 3.50
N GLN A 82 6.37 -11.64 4.78
CA GLN A 82 6.04 -10.58 5.73
C GLN A 82 6.73 -9.26 5.38
N GLN A 83 8.01 -9.28 4.99
CA GLN A 83 8.72 -8.06 4.57
C GLN A 83 8.09 -7.42 3.33
N ARG A 84 7.62 -8.23 2.38
CA ARG A 84 6.87 -7.72 1.20
C ARG A 84 5.55 -7.09 1.61
N LEU A 85 4.82 -7.74 2.51
CA LEU A 85 3.58 -7.19 3.05
C LEU A 85 3.82 -5.89 3.82
N ASP A 86 4.86 -5.85 4.64
CA ASP A 86 5.26 -4.70 5.45
C ASP A 86 5.59 -3.47 4.59
N ALA A 87 6.24 -3.68 3.44
CA ALA A 87 6.51 -2.62 2.48
C ALA A 87 5.24 -1.91 1.98
N CYS A 88 4.15 -2.66 1.77
CA CYS A 88 2.85 -2.09 1.41
C CYS A 88 2.11 -1.54 2.65
N ALA A 89 2.16 -2.27 3.76
CA ALA A 89 1.44 -1.99 4.99
C ALA A 89 1.87 -0.66 5.62
N LEU A 90 3.11 -0.23 5.38
CA LEU A 90 3.59 1.09 5.81
C LEU A 90 2.62 2.23 5.47
N CYS A 91 2.00 2.16 4.28
CA CYS A 91 0.99 3.12 3.84
C CYS A 91 -0.43 2.55 3.83
N HIS A 92 -0.56 1.25 3.61
CA HIS A 92 -1.84 0.57 3.38
C HIS A 92 -2.33 -0.26 4.57
N SER A 93 -1.92 0.03 5.81
CA SER A 93 -2.43 -0.65 7.03
C SER A 93 -3.17 0.24 8.03
N GLY A 94 -3.71 1.35 7.55
CA GLY A 94 -4.40 2.35 8.34
C GLY A 94 -3.44 3.25 9.10
N VAL A 95 -3.99 4.05 10.01
CA VAL A 95 -3.17 4.88 10.91
C VAL A 95 -2.49 3.96 11.93
N ARG A 96 -1.17 4.08 12.01
CA ARG A 96 -0.32 3.35 12.96
C ARG A 96 0.29 4.30 13.98
N THR A 97 0.55 3.80 15.18
CA THR A 97 1.28 4.53 16.21
C THR A 97 2.78 4.35 15.99
N PRO A 98 3.55 5.43 15.72
CA PRO A 98 4.98 5.32 15.47
C PRO A 98 5.74 4.96 16.75
N LEU A 99 6.61 3.95 16.67
CA LEU A 99 7.63 3.62 17.68
C LEU A 99 8.96 4.30 17.39
N ARG A 100 9.20 4.65 16.12
CA ARG A 100 10.42 5.30 15.63
C ARG A 100 10.07 6.49 14.73
N PRO A 101 10.99 7.46 14.55
CA PRO A 101 10.79 8.56 13.62
C PRO A 101 10.46 8.08 12.19
N ALA A 102 9.62 8.85 11.51
CA ALA A 102 9.28 8.62 10.11
C ALA A 102 10.52 8.59 9.20
N PHE A 103 10.41 7.88 8.07
CA PHE A 103 11.45 7.63 7.08
C PHE A 103 12.64 6.78 7.55
N LEU A 104 12.55 6.14 8.73
CA LEU A 104 13.57 5.18 9.16
C LEU A 104 13.27 3.75 8.71
N PHE A 105 12.01 3.40 8.48
CA PHE A 105 11.66 2.10 7.91
C PHE A 105 12.14 2.02 6.46
N LEU A 106 12.89 0.97 6.14
CA LEU A 106 13.27 0.60 4.79
C LEU A 106 12.62 -0.73 4.43
N THR A 107 12.31 -0.91 3.14
CA THR A 107 11.80 -2.20 2.66
C THR A 107 12.80 -3.32 2.99
N GLY A 108 12.30 -4.43 3.54
CA GLY A 108 13.13 -5.49 4.12
C GLY A 108 13.26 -5.42 5.65
N ASP A 109 12.88 -4.31 6.28
CA ASP A 109 12.64 -4.28 7.72
C ASP A 109 11.32 -4.98 8.09
N ARG A 110 11.11 -5.21 9.39
CA ARG A 110 9.80 -5.57 9.95
C ARG A 110 9.07 -4.33 10.40
N LEU A 111 7.88 -4.07 9.87
CA LEU A 111 7.14 -2.84 10.16
C LEU A 111 6.77 -2.71 11.65
N SER A 112 6.57 -3.84 12.33
CA SER A 112 6.33 -3.92 13.77
C SER A 112 7.41 -3.26 14.63
N ASP A 113 8.64 -3.16 14.12
CA ASP A 113 9.77 -2.60 14.86
C ASP A 113 9.80 -1.05 14.79
N PHE A 114 8.95 -0.47 13.94
CA PHE A 114 8.87 0.95 13.64
C PHE A 114 7.51 1.55 14.00
N SER A 115 6.44 0.76 13.98
CA SER A 115 5.10 1.23 14.33
C SER A 115 4.16 0.07 14.69
N THR A 116 3.18 0.35 15.55
CA THR A 116 2.15 -0.60 15.97
C THR A 116 0.79 -0.16 15.45
N VAL A 117 -0.11 -1.13 15.28
CA VAL A 117 -1.54 -0.84 15.10
C VAL A 117 -2.18 -0.72 16.48
N ASP A 118 -3.26 0.06 16.56
CA ASP A 118 -4.09 0.08 17.76
C ASP A 118 -4.73 -1.30 17.97
N GLU A 119 -4.60 -1.87 19.17
CA GLU A 119 -5.17 -3.19 19.50
C GLU A 119 -6.70 -3.21 19.35
N ALA A 120 -7.38 -2.07 19.51
CA ALA A 120 -8.81 -1.96 19.28
C ALA A 120 -9.20 -2.26 17.82
N VAL A 121 -8.32 -1.95 16.87
CA VAL A 121 -8.51 -2.19 15.42
C VAL A 121 -8.26 -3.66 15.06
N LEU A 122 -7.39 -4.35 15.79
CA LEU A 122 -7.07 -5.77 15.56
C LEU A 122 -8.22 -6.72 15.95
N ASN A 123 -9.02 -6.34 16.95
CA ASN A 123 -10.01 -7.23 17.57
C ASN A 123 -11.37 -7.26 16.85
N ASP A 124 -11.60 -6.38 15.86
CA ASP A 124 -12.82 -6.39 15.05
C ASP A 124 -12.53 -6.12 13.57
N PRO A 125 -12.41 -7.17 12.73
CA PRO A 125 -12.25 -7.02 11.28
C PRO A 125 -13.40 -6.23 10.61
N ALA A 126 -14.60 -6.22 11.21
CA ALA A 126 -15.73 -5.44 10.71
C ALA A 126 -15.59 -3.95 11.02
N SER A 127 -14.71 -3.56 11.95
CA SER A 127 -14.40 -2.17 12.28
C SER A 127 -13.42 -1.51 11.30
N LEU A 128 -12.61 -2.29 10.58
CA LEU A 128 -11.57 -1.78 9.67
C LEU A 128 -12.16 -0.80 8.64
N ASP A 129 -11.55 0.38 8.51
CA ASP A 129 -11.83 1.28 7.38
C ASP A 129 -11.10 0.75 6.14
N VAL A 130 -11.79 0.61 5.01
CA VAL A 130 -11.18 0.22 3.74
C VAL A 130 -10.25 1.30 3.17
N HIS A 131 -10.33 2.53 3.68
CA HIS A 131 -9.50 3.65 3.27
C HIS A 131 -8.15 3.58 3.95
N GLY A 132 -7.16 3.15 3.18
CA GLY A 132 -5.77 3.11 3.63
C GLY A 132 -5.44 1.92 4.52
N ASN A 133 -6.37 0.99 4.80
CA ASN A 133 -6.10 -0.27 5.52
C ASN A 133 -6.37 -1.54 4.68
N GLN A 134 -5.94 -1.51 3.41
CA GLN A 134 -6.07 -2.65 2.51
C GLN A 134 -5.29 -3.88 3.00
N TYR A 135 -4.18 -3.67 3.72
CA TYR A 135 -3.44 -4.74 4.38
C TYR A 135 -4.31 -5.46 5.41
N GLY A 136 -4.96 -4.73 6.32
CA GLY A 136 -5.84 -5.33 7.33
C GLY A 136 -6.97 -6.15 6.70
N VAL A 137 -7.67 -5.57 5.73
CA VAL A 137 -8.77 -6.24 5.00
C VAL A 137 -8.27 -7.48 4.26
N LEU A 138 -7.11 -7.40 3.60
CA LEU A 138 -6.50 -8.54 2.91
C LEU A 138 -6.15 -9.64 3.92
N THR A 139 -5.47 -9.33 5.01
CA THR A 139 -5.05 -10.35 5.99
C THR A 139 -6.22 -11.05 6.70
N ALA A 140 -7.35 -10.36 6.86
CA ALA A 140 -8.58 -10.92 7.42
C ALA A 140 -9.35 -11.81 6.42
N SER A 141 -9.04 -11.76 5.13
CA SER A 141 -9.75 -12.49 4.10
C SER A 141 -9.44 -13.99 4.09
N LYS A 142 -10.43 -14.81 3.71
CA LYS A 142 -10.24 -16.26 3.56
C LYS A 142 -9.22 -16.63 2.47
N CYS A 143 -9.05 -15.80 1.43
CA CYS A 143 -8.07 -16.06 0.39
C CYS A 143 -6.64 -15.91 0.92
N PHE A 144 -6.38 -14.88 1.73
CA PHE A 144 -5.07 -14.70 2.36
C PHE A 144 -4.79 -15.75 3.44
N GLN A 145 -5.77 -16.05 4.31
CA GLN A 145 -5.62 -17.07 5.36
C GLN A 145 -5.41 -18.47 4.79
N GLY A 146 -6.01 -18.77 3.63
CA GLY A 146 -5.87 -20.04 2.93
C GLY A 146 -4.65 -20.13 2.01
N SER A 147 -3.75 -19.14 2.01
CA SER A 147 -2.56 -19.12 1.15
C SER A 147 -1.31 -18.77 1.95
N GLU A 148 -0.27 -19.59 1.79
CA GLU A 148 1.03 -19.37 2.42
C GLU A 148 1.90 -18.35 1.66
N THR A 149 1.58 -18.09 0.39
CA THR A 149 2.43 -17.30 -0.52
C THR A 149 1.79 -16.00 -0.98
N MET A 150 0.46 -15.87 -0.89
CA MET A 150 -0.28 -14.69 -1.37
C MET A 150 0.15 -13.41 -0.64
N ASP A 151 0.39 -12.37 -1.40
CA ASP A 151 0.70 -11.02 -0.96
C ASP A 151 0.06 -9.98 -1.90
N CYS A 152 0.35 -8.70 -1.69
CA CYS A 152 -0.17 -7.61 -2.51
C CYS A 152 0.17 -7.78 -4.00
N ASN A 153 1.37 -8.30 -4.31
CA ASN A 153 1.89 -8.44 -5.67
C ASN A 153 1.28 -9.63 -6.42
N SER A 154 0.62 -10.53 -5.70
CA SER A 154 -0.20 -11.58 -6.31
C SER A 154 -1.32 -10.99 -7.17
N CYS A 155 -1.79 -9.78 -6.82
CA CYS A 155 -2.86 -9.09 -7.53
C CYS A 155 -2.45 -7.74 -8.13
N HIS A 156 -1.45 -7.04 -7.61
CA HIS A 156 -1.08 -5.70 -8.10
C HIS A 156 0.36 -5.66 -8.61
N SER A 157 0.59 -4.99 -9.73
CA SER A 157 1.96 -4.66 -10.16
C SER A 157 2.33 -3.29 -9.59
N PRO A 158 3.43 -3.16 -8.84
CA PRO A 158 3.91 -1.86 -8.36
C PRO A 158 4.52 -1.00 -9.49
N HIS A 159 4.75 -1.56 -10.68
CA HIS A 159 5.41 -0.91 -11.81
C HIS A 159 4.48 -0.56 -12.97
N GLU A 160 3.17 -0.87 -12.85
CA GLU A 160 2.21 -0.63 -13.92
C GLU A 160 1.01 0.16 -13.42
N ASN A 161 0.48 1.03 -14.29
CA ASN A 161 -0.82 1.65 -14.03
C ASN A 161 -1.95 0.70 -14.40
N GLN A 162 -2.52 0.05 -13.39
CA GLN A 162 -3.59 -0.95 -13.55
C GLN A 162 -4.99 -0.35 -13.30
N ARG A 163 -5.13 0.98 -13.22
CA ARG A 163 -6.43 1.61 -12.96
C ARG A 163 -7.41 1.31 -14.10
N GLY A 164 -8.52 0.65 -13.75
CA GLY A 164 -9.59 0.31 -14.69
C GLY A 164 -9.36 -0.97 -15.49
N ASP A 165 -8.26 -1.69 -15.25
CA ASP A 165 -7.94 -2.94 -15.95
C ASP A 165 -8.69 -4.16 -15.37
N LEU A 166 -10.03 -4.12 -15.53
CA LEU A 166 -10.91 -5.19 -15.05
C LEU A 166 -10.55 -6.58 -15.60
N PRO A 167 -10.21 -6.76 -16.89
CA PRO A 167 -9.87 -8.09 -17.42
C PRO A 167 -8.69 -8.74 -16.69
N THR A 168 -7.60 -7.99 -16.46
CA THR A 168 -6.42 -8.52 -15.74
C THR A 168 -6.75 -8.89 -14.30
N PHE A 169 -7.55 -8.07 -13.60
CA PHE A 169 -7.95 -8.40 -12.22
C PHE A 169 -8.86 -9.62 -12.15
N ASN A 170 -9.83 -9.75 -13.05
CA ASN A 170 -10.66 -10.94 -13.13
C ASN A 170 -9.80 -12.19 -13.37
N GLN A 171 -8.80 -12.10 -14.25
CA GLN A 171 -7.86 -13.20 -14.49
C GLN A 171 -7.08 -13.59 -13.23
N LYS A 172 -6.64 -12.62 -12.42
CA LYS A 172 -5.99 -12.89 -11.12
C LYS A 172 -6.92 -13.64 -10.16
N CYS A 173 -8.22 -13.31 -10.14
CA CYS A 173 -9.19 -14.06 -9.36
C CYS A 173 -9.32 -15.51 -9.85
N VAL A 174 -9.53 -15.73 -11.16
CA VAL A 174 -9.79 -17.07 -11.70
C VAL A 174 -8.57 -17.99 -11.63
N GLN A 175 -7.34 -17.47 -11.52
CA GLN A 175 -6.15 -18.30 -11.27
C GLN A 175 -6.30 -19.19 -10.03
N CYS A 176 -6.99 -18.71 -8.99
CA CYS A 176 -7.28 -19.49 -7.77
C CYS A 176 -8.74 -20.00 -7.71
N HIS A 177 -9.64 -19.37 -8.47
CA HIS A 177 -11.08 -19.66 -8.49
C HIS A 177 -11.52 -20.43 -9.76
N GLN A 178 -10.65 -21.28 -10.30
CA GLN A 178 -10.94 -22.17 -11.43
C GLN A 178 -11.19 -23.64 -10.98
N GLY A 179 -11.90 -24.42 -11.79
CA GLY A 179 -12.06 -25.87 -11.63
C GLY A 179 -13.40 -26.32 -11.04
N THR A 180 -13.42 -27.49 -10.40
CA THR A 180 -14.61 -28.09 -9.78
C THR A 180 -14.41 -28.17 -8.27
N GLY A 181 -14.98 -27.23 -7.52
CA GLY A 181 -14.89 -27.18 -6.06
C GLY A 181 -15.56 -25.94 -5.47
N PRO A 182 -15.70 -25.84 -4.13
CA PRO A 182 -16.40 -24.73 -3.48
C PRO A 182 -15.84 -23.34 -3.79
N ARG A 183 -14.55 -23.27 -4.17
CA ARG A 183 -13.85 -22.05 -4.56
C ARG A 183 -14.10 -21.64 -6.01
N ALA A 184 -14.48 -22.58 -6.88
CA ALA A 184 -14.62 -22.33 -8.31
C ALA A 184 -16.03 -21.89 -8.74
N HIS A 185 -17.02 -22.03 -7.83
CA HIS A 185 -18.40 -21.64 -8.11
C HIS A 185 -18.71 -20.28 -7.51
N CYS A 186 -19.05 -19.32 -8.37
CA CYS A 186 -19.73 -18.10 -7.95
C CYS A 186 -21.13 -18.48 -7.46
N SER A 187 -21.50 -18.06 -6.25
CA SER A 187 -22.84 -18.31 -5.69
C SER A 187 -23.94 -17.48 -6.35
N ALA A 188 -23.57 -16.47 -7.15
CA ALA A 188 -24.51 -15.66 -7.90
C ALA A 188 -25.02 -16.39 -9.14
N GLU A 189 -26.28 -16.14 -9.52
CA GLU A 189 -26.84 -16.64 -10.76
C GLU A 189 -26.01 -16.20 -11.98
N GLU A 190 -25.77 -17.11 -12.92
CA GLU A 190 -24.98 -16.84 -14.14
C GLU A 190 -25.49 -15.61 -14.91
N ARG A 191 -26.81 -15.45 -14.99
CA ARG A 191 -27.44 -14.27 -15.62
C ARG A 191 -27.08 -12.96 -14.93
N LEU A 192 -26.91 -12.95 -13.60
CA LEU A 192 -26.47 -11.77 -12.87
C LEU A 192 -25.00 -11.47 -13.14
N VAL A 193 -24.14 -12.50 -13.14
CA VAL A 193 -22.70 -12.38 -13.43
C VAL A 193 -22.47 -11.79 -14.83
N LEU A 194 -23.20 -12.30 -15.84
CA LEU A 194 -23.15 -11.79 -17.21
C LEU A 194 -23.65 -10.34 -17.31
N ARG A 195 -24.75 -9.99 -16.64
CA ARG A 195 -25.25 -8.60 -16.58
C ARG A 195 -24.26 -7.63 -15.94
N LYS A 196 -23.42 -8.12 -15.02
CA LYS A 196 -22.35 -7.34 -14.37
C LYS A 196 -21.02 -7.40 -15.14
N GLY A 197 -21.01 -7.98 -16.34
CA GLY A 197 -19.83 -8.02 -17.22
C GLY A 197 -18.70 -8.88 -16.67
N ASN A 198 -19.02 -9.95 -15.93
CA ASN A 198 -18.04 -10.81 -15.25
C ASN A 198 -17.11 -10.04 -14.30
N ASN A 199 -17.53 -8.90 -13.75
CA ASN A 199 -16.72 -8.09 -12.86
C ASN A 199 -16.69 -8.69 -11.44
N CYS A 200 -15.63 -9.45 -11.13
CA CYS A 200 -15.45 -10.09 -9.83
C CYS A 200 -15.33 -9.04 -8.71
N ILE A 201 -14.56 -7.97 -8.94
CA ILE A 201 -14.31 -6.87 -8.00
C ILE A 201 -15.62 -6.18 -7.62
N GLY A 202 -16.52 -5.97 -8.58
CA GLY A 202 -17.78 -5.25 -8.36
C GLY A 202 -18.69 -5.86 -7.29
N CYS A 203 -18.59 -7.17 -7.07
CA CYS A 203 -19.34 -7.88 -6.01
C CYS A 203 -18.46 -8.26 -4.82
N HIS A 204 -17.21 -8.69 -5.05
CA HIS A 204 -16.36 -9.26 -3.99
C HIS A 204 -15.41 -8.25 -3.34
N MET A 205 -15.19 -7.09 -3.96
CA MET A 205 -14.37 -6.00 -3.44
C MET A 205 -15.08 -4.66 -3.67
N PRO A 206 -16.30 -4.48 -3.10
CA PRO A 206 -17.10 -3.29 -3.34
C PRO A 206 -16.40 -2.04 -2.80
N LEU A 207 -16.60 -0.92 -3.48
CA LEU A 207 -16.25 0.39 -2.95
C LEU A 207 -17.16 0.66 -1.75
N LEU A 208 -16.57 0.69 -0.56
CA LEU A 208 -17.26 1.10 0.66
C LEU A 208 -16.90 2.56 0.95
N ASP A 209 -17.83 3.29 1.57
CA ASP A 209 -17.54 4.62 2.09
C ASP A 209 -16.57 4.53 3.29
N SER A 210 -15.76 5.57 3.50
CA SER A 210 -14.89 5.65 4.67
C SER A 210 -15.77 5.88 5.89
N LYS A 211 -15.45 5.18 6.98
CA LYS A 211 -16.13 5.39 8.26
C LYS A 211 -15.67 6.68 8.93
N ASP A 212 -14.47 7.15 8.58
CA ASP A 212 -13.89 8.41 9.06
C ASP A 212 -14.26 9.63 8.18
N ALA A 213 -14.92 9.42 7.03
CA ALA A 213 -15.31 10.50 6.10
C ALA A 213 -16.68 11.15 6.40
N ASP A 214 -17.22 10.98 7.61
CA ASP A 214 -18.48 11.62 8.01
C ASP A 214 -18.41 13.16 8.09
N CYS A 215 -17.23 13.75 7.79
CA CYS A 215 -17.06 15.20 7.70
C CYS A 215 -17.47 15.81 6.34
N VAL A 216 -17.71 15.00 5.28
CA VAL A 216 -17.98 15.51 3.92
C VAL A 216 -19.46 15.44 3.51
N ARG A 217 -20.32 14.76 4.28
CA ARG A 217 -21.76 14.59 3.97
C ARG A 217 -22.71 15.60 4.62
N ARG A 218 -22.19 16.70 5.19
CA ARG A 218 -23.01 17.86 5.59
C ARG A 218 -22.85 19.01 4.60
N ARG A 219 -23.45 18.86 3.42
CA ARG A 219 -23.90 19.97 2.57
C ARG A 219 -25.20 19.57 1.90
#